data_AF-A0A349WGT3-F1
#
_entry.id   AF-A0A349WGT3-F1
#
_cell.length_a   1.000
_cell.length_b   1.000
_cell.length_c   1.000
_cell.angle_alpha   90.00
_cell.angle_beta   90.00
_cell.angle_gamma   90.00
#
_symmetry.space_group_name_H-M   'P 1'
#
loop_
_entity.id
_entity.type
_entity.pdbx_description
1 polymer ?
#
loop_
_entity_poly.entity_id
_entity_poly.type
_entity_poly.pdbx_seq_one_letter_code
_entity_poly.pdbx_strand_id
1 'polypeptide(L)' 'MRKKEAREDIFEFRIEYKEEDTEFFSQKHFSASNAGIAIEMFNFACKKDEVSAEVEKIEVWNRWANRWDLVEEEMK' A
#
# COMPACT_ATOMS: atom_id res chain seq x y z
N MET A 1 36.60 0.02 6.68
CA MET A 1 35.46 -0.85 6.32
C MET A 1 34.39 0.02 5.68
N ARG A 2 34.04 -0.22 4.41
CA ARG A 2 33.01 0.54 3.69
C ARG A 2 31.66 0.12 4.27
N LYS A 3 30.90 1.02 4.88
CA LYS A 3 29.52 0.74 5.29
C LYS A 3 28.77 0.39 4.01
N LYS A 4 28.36 -0.88 3.84
CA LYS A 4 27.40 -1.24 2.80
C LYS A 4 26.11 -0.52 3.18
N GLU A 5 25.71 0.46 2.38
CA GLU A 5 24.35 1.00 2.46
C GLU A 5 23.42 -0.20 2.30
N ALA A 6 22.68 -0.53 3.36
CA ALA A 6 21.62 -1.52 3.28
C ALA A 6 20.62 -0.97 2.28
N ARG A 7 20.50 -1.60 1.11
CA ARG A 7 19.39 -1.29 0.22
C ARG A 7 18.13 -1.63 1.00
N GLU A 8 17.31 -0.63 1.30
CA GLU A 8 15.99 -0.87 1.86
C GLU A 8 15.22 -1.72 0.85
N ASP A 9 14.66 -2.84 1.33
CA ASP A 9 13.81 -3.66 0.50
C ASP A 9 12.58 -2.84 0.11
N ILE A 10 12.33 -2.74 -1.20
CA ILE A 10 11.14 -2.08 -1.76
C ILE A 10 10.19 -3.19 -2.21
N PHE A 11 8.95 -3.10 -1.77
CA PHE A 11 7.87 -4.00 -2.13
C PHE A 11 6.80 -3.25 -2.93
N GLU A 12 6.04 -4.00 -3.71
CA GLU A 12 4.85 -3.48 -4.38
C GLU A 12 3.63 -3.81 -3.53
N PHE A 13 2.82 -2.78 -3.26
CA PHE A 13 1.58 -2.88 -2.51
C PHE A 13 0.40 -2.51 -3.41
N ARG A 14 -0.71 -3.21 -3.20
CA ARG A 14 -2.01 -2.89 -3.79
C ARG A 14 -2.97 -2.53 -2.66
N ILE A 15 -3.53 -1.33 -2.74
CA ILE A 15 -4.52 -0.81 -1.80
C ILE A 15 -5.86 -0.77 -2.51
N GLU A 16 -6.81 -1.54 -2.01
CA GLU A 16 -8.22 -1.46 -2.39
C GLU A 16 -8.94 -0.52 -1.42
N TYR A 17 -9.70 0.40 -1.98
CA TYR A 17 -10.36 1.46 -1.23
C TYR A 17 -11.73 1.77 -1.81
N LYS A 18 -12.58 2.37 -0.99
CA LYS A 18 -13.91 2.84 -1.37
C LYS A 18 -13.99 4.34 -1.19
N GLU A 19 -14.42 5.06 -2.21
CA GLU A 19 -14.70 6.51 -2.11
C GLU A 19 -16.10 6.71 -1.50
N GLU A 20 -16.25 7.68 -0.59
CA GLU A 20 -17.48 7.90 0.19
C GLU A 20 -18.74 8.02 -0.68
N ASP A 21 -18.62 8.65 -1.85
CA ASP A 21 -19.74 8.93 -2.76
C ASP A 21 -19.98 7.80 -3.79
N THR A 22 -19.31 6.65 -3.65
CA THR A 22 -19.39 5.55 -4.62
C THR A 22 -19.66 4.20 -3.95
N GLU A 23 -20.39 3.33 -4.66
CA GLU A 23 -20.52 1.91 -4.27
C GLU A 23 -19.39 1.03 -4.85
N PHE A 24 -18.44 1.64 -5.58
CA PHE A 24 -17.40 0.93 -6.30
C PHE A 24 -16.10 0.91 -5.50
N PHE A 25 -15.43 -0.24 -5.54
CA PHE A 25 -14.07 -0.37 -5.05
C PHE A 25 -13.08 0.02 -6.13
N SER A 26 -12.11 0.83 -5.75
CA SER A 26 -11.00 1.26 -6.59
C SER A 26 -9.69 0.71 -6.03
N GLN A 27 -8.66 0.65 -6.87
CA GLN A 27 -7.35 0.14 -6.48
C GLN A 27 -6.22 1.10 -6.88
N LYS A 28 -5.27 1.32 -5.98
CA LYS A 28 -4.02 2.04 -6.27
C LYS A 28 -2.82 1.17 -5.88
N HIS A 29 -1.73 1.31 -6.64
CA HIS A 29 -0.50 0.56 -6.44
C HIS A 29 0.61 1.49 -5.99
N PHE A 30 1.40 1.05 -5.01
CA PHE A 30 2.49 1.83 -4.43
C PHE A 30 3.74 0.97 -4.26
N SER A 31 4.90 1.55 -4.50
CA SER A 31 6.18 0.94 -4.13
C SER A 31 6.66 1.58 -2.83
N ALA A 32 6.82 0.78 -1.78
CA ALA A 32 7.18 1.26 -0.45
C ALA A 32 8.05 0.23 0.29
N SER A 33 8.72 0.62 1.35
CA SER A 33 9.51 -0.31 2.16
C SER A 33 8.69 -1.15 3.14
N ASN A 34 7.46 -0.72 3.44
CA ASN A 34 6.48 -1.47 4.22
C ASN A 34 5.06 -0.96 3.94
N ALA A 35 4.06 -1.70 4.42
CA ALA A 35 2.65 -1.39 4.25
C ALA A 35 2.23 -0.04 4.87
N GLY A 36 2.81 0.32 6.03
CA GLY A 36 2.53 1.61 6.68
C GLY A 36 2.89 2.80 5.79
N ILE A 37 4.07 2.77 5.16
CA ILE A 37 4.47 3.81 4.21
C ILE A 37 3.58 3.80 2.97
N ALA A 38 3.17 2.64 2.47
CA ALA A 38 2.21 2.58 1.35
C ALA A 38 0.87 3.25 1.70
N ILE A 39 0.38 3.07 2.93
CA ILE A 39 -0.83 3.73 3.45
C ILE A 39 -0.61 5.24 3.57
N GLU A 40 0.54 5.69 4.08
CA GLU A 40 0.86 7.13 4.13
C GLU A 40 0.88 7.76 2.73
N MET A 41 1.45 7.08 1.75
CA MET A 41 1.45 7.51 0.35
C MET A 41 0.03 7.56 -0.23
N PHE A 42 -0.81 6.58 0.10
CA PHE A 42 -2.22 6.56 -0.29
C PHE A 42 -3.00 7.74 0.31
N ASN A 43 -2.87 7.97 1.62
CA ASN A 43 -3.51 9.08 2.31
C ASN A 43 -3.07 10.43 1.74
N PHE A 44 -1.77 10.56 1.42
CA PHE A 44 -1.24 11.75 0.76
C PHE A 44 -1.86 11.94 -0.64
N ALA A 45 -1.98 10.88 -1.44
CA ALA A 45 -2.58 10.94 -2.76
C ALA A 45 -4.08 11.33 -2.69
N CYS A 46 -4.83 10.74 -1.77
CA CYS A 46 -6.24 11.08 -1.55
C CYS A 46 -6.41 12.55 -1.15
N LYS A 47 -5.59 13.03 -0.20
CA LYS A 47 -5.60 14.44 0.21
C LYS A 47 -5.27 15.38 -0.94
N LYS A 48 -4.30 15.01 -1.79
CA LYS A 48 -3.89 15.81 -2.95
C LYS A 48 -5.01 15.91 -4.00
N ASP A 49 -5.75 14.83 -4.20
CA ASP A 49 -6.82 14.74 -5.19
C ASP A 49 -8.19 15.16 -4.61
N GLU A 50 -8.23 15.61 -3.35
CA GLU A 50 -9.46 15.95 -2.60
C GLU A 50 -10.50 14.79 -2.56
N VAL A 51 -10.00 13.56 -2.53
CA VAL A 51 -10.82 12.33 -2.46
C VAL A 51 -10.94 11.88 -1.01
N SER A 52 -12.17 11.66 -0.52
CA SER A 52 -12.41 10.95 0.73
C SER A 52 -12.57 9.46 0.44
N ALA A 53 -11.64 8.65 0.95
CA ALA A 53 -11.58 7.22 0.68
C ALA A 53 -11.24 6.43 1.94
N GLU A 54 -11.92 5.31 2.12
CA GLU A 54 -11.68 4.32 3.17
C GLU A 54 -10.88 3.15 2.59
N VAL A 55 -9.80 2.75 3.28
CA VAL A 55 -9.01 1.57 2.89
C VAL A 55 -9.73 0.33 3.35
N GLU A 56 -10.04 -0.56 2.40
CA GLU A 56 -10.71 -1.83 2.68
C GLU A 56 -9.70 -2.95 2.86
N LYS A 57 -8.63 -2.92 2.06
CA LYS A 57 -7.66 -4.00 2.00
C LYS A 57 -6.32 -3.51 1.47
N ILE A 58 -5.26 -4.06 2.04
CA ILE A 58 -3.89 -3.91 1.55
C ILE A 58 -3.26 -5.27 1.30
N GLU A 59 -2.60 -5.40 0.16
CA GLU A 59 -1.87 -6.60 -0.24
C GLU A 59 -0.45 -6.24 -0.66
N VAL A 60 0.46 -7.19 -0.48
CA VAL A 60 1.83 -7.13 -0.98
C VAL A 60 2.01 -8.10 -2.14
N TRP A 61 2.77 -7.69 -3.15
CA TRP A 61 3.09 -8.55 -4.28
C TRP A 61 4.10 -9.63 -3.88
N ASN A 62 3.65 -10.89 -3.89
CA ASN A 62 4.53 -12.02 -3.75
C ASN A 62 5.04 -12.46 -5.12
N ARG A 63 6.19 -11.92 -5.52
CA ARG A 63 6.85 -12.24 -6.79
C ARG A 63 7.18 -13.73 -6.98
N TRP A 64 7.34 -14.48 -5.89
CA TRP A 64 7.70 -15.90 -5.94
C TRP A 64 6.48 -16.78 -6.18
N ALA A 65 5.32 -16.37 -5.65
CA ALA A 65 4.05 -17.06 -5.85
C ALA A 65 3.22 -16.49 -7.00
N ASN A 66 3.66 -15.38 -7.62
CA ASN A 66 2.95 -14.64 -8.67
C ASN A 66 1.50 -14.31 -8.26
N ARG A 67 1.31 -13.83 -7.02
CA ARG A 67 0.01 -13.43 -6.48
C ARG A 67 0.17 -12.29 -5.47
N TRP A 68 -0.95 -11.65 -5.17
CA TRP A 68 -1.09 -10.70 -4.08
C TRP A 68 -1.40 -11.47 -2.79
N ASP A 69 -0.61 -11.22 -1.74
CA ASP A 69 -0.85 -11.77 -0.40
C ASP A 69 -1.37 -10.64 0.50
N LEU A 70 -2.39 -10.92 1.32
CA LEU A 70 -2.92 -9.98 2.30
C LEU A 70 -1.81 -9.56 3.27
N VAL A 71 -1.71 -8.26 3.54
CA VAL A 71 -0.92 -7.79 4.67
C VAL A 71 -1.78 -8.00 5.90
N GLU A 72 -1.45 -9.02 6.70
CA GLU A 72 -2.09 -9.20 8.00
C GLU A 72 -1.74 -7.98 8.87
N GLU A 73 -2.76 -7.22 9.24
CA GLU A 73 -2.64 -6.20 10.26
C GLU A 73 -2.26 -6.89 11.57
N GLU A 74 -0.99 -6.80 11.99
CA GLU A 74 -0.67 -6.87 13.41
C GLU A 74 -1.19 -5.58 14.07
N MET A 75 -2.52 -5.42 14.12
CA MET A 75 -3.16 -4.46 15.00
C MET A 75 -2.90 -4.92 16.44
N LYS A 76 -1.86 -4.35 17.05
CA LYS A 76 -1.51 -4.58 18.46
C LYS A 76 -1.48 -3.27 19.22
#